data_AF-A0A937G0M3-F1
#
_entry.id   AF-A0A937G0M3-F1
#
_cell.length_a   1.000
_cell.length_b   1.000
_cell.length_c   1.000
_cell.angle_alpha   90.00
_cell.angle_beta   90.00
_cell.angle_gamma   90.00
#
_symmetry.space_group_name_H-M   'P 1'
#
loop_
_entity.id
_entity.type
_entity.pdbx_description
1 polymer ?
#
loop_
_entity_poly.entity_id
_entity_poly.type
_entity_poly.pdbx_seq_one_letter_code
_entity_poly.pdbx_strand_id
1 'polypeptide(L)'
;MFNIETDSFDNKGKITGKISIAFNGCFFPEKDWNDFPIILLEWWSSEIKSFINGAKEAQFQFMDGPFKVNFVSDAVGKTTVTCYNKSSPVHQYTYDTENLKEICSASFLEATKTVLDLCRKNGWNDDDIEKLASSIKGL
;
A
#
# COMPACT_ATOMS: atom_id res chain seq x y z
N MET A 1 3.04 3.88 -7.30
CA MET A 1 2.62 4.48 -6.07
C MET A 1 1.23 3.92 -5.74
N PHE A 2 0.75 4.01 -4.50
CA PHE A 2 -0.45 3.27 -4.06
C PHE A 2 -1.67 3.61 -4.93
N ASN A 3 -2.22 2.60 -5.59
CA ASN A 3 -3.24 2.74 -6.62
C ASN A 3 -4.49 1.97 -6.21
N ILE A 4 -5.65 2.62 -6.27
CA ILE A 4 -6.94 2.07 -5.88
C ILE A 4 -7.98 2.45 -6.93
N GLU A 5 -8.77 1.48 -7.40
CA GLU A 5 -9.91 1.74 -8.28
C GLU A 5 -11.21 1.58 -7.48
N THR A 6 -11.69 2.66 -6.85
CA THR A 6 -12.85 2.61 -5.94
C THR A 6 -14.14 2.12 -6.61
N ASP A 7 -14.30 2.33 -7.91
CA ASP A 7 -15.47 1.88 -8.67
C ASP A 7 -15.53 0.35 -8.80
N SER A 8 -14.44 -0.35 -8.49
CA SER A 8 -14.38 -1.80 -8.44
C SER A 8 -14.80 -2.40 -7.10
N PHE A 9 -15.07 -1.56 -6.09
CA PHE A 9 -15.29 -2.04 -4.72
C PHE A 9 -16.66 -2.68 -4.58
N ASP A 10 -16.68 -3.87 -3.97
CA ASP A 10 -17.89 -4.61 -3.64
C ASP A 10 -17.86 -5.04 -2.17
N ASN A 11 -19.02 -5.02 -1.53
CA ASN A 11 -19.18 -5.40 -0.13
C ASN A 11 -20.17 -6.55 -0.01
N LYS A 12 -19.63 -7.78 0.01
CA LYS A 12 -20.37 -9.03 0.25
C LYS A 12 -20.03 -9.65 1.60
N GLY A 13 -19.81 -8.79 2.61
CA GLY A 13 -19.41 -9.16 3.97
C GLY A 13 -18.01 -8.69 4.34
N LYS A 14 -17.10 -8.63 3.36
CA LYS A 14 -15.84 -7.89 3.43
C LYS A 14 -15.69 -7.07 2.15
N ILE A 15 -15.08 -5.90 2.28
CA ILE A 15 -14.83 -5.02 1.13
C ILE A 15 -13.68 -5.61 0.32
N THR A 16 -13.96 -5.91 -0.93
CA THR A 16 -12.95 -6.30 -1.93
C THR A 16 -12.93 -5.28 -3.05
N GLY A 17 -11.78 -5.13 -3.70
CA GLY A 17 -11.63 -4.23 -4.83
C GLY A 17 -10.20 -4.22 -5.35
N LYS A 18 -10.03 -3.56 -6.49
CA LYS A 18 -8.72 -3.46 -7.13
C LYS A 18 -7.79 -2.52 -6.38
N ILE A 19 -6.64 -3.05 -6.02
CA ILE A 19 -5.57 -2.35 -5.29
C ILE A 19 -4.22 -2.87 -5.74
N SER A 20 -3.30 -1.95 -6.02
CA SER A 20 -1.94 -2.27 -6.47
C SER A 20 -0.96 -1.18 -6.08
N ILE A 21 0.33 -1.45 -6.22
CA ILE A 21 1.37 -0.42 -6.09
C ILE A 21 2.02 -0.25 -7.46
N ALA A 22 1.97 0.98 -8.00
CA ALA A 22 2.63 1.26 -9.26
C ALA A 22 4.15 1.55 -9.09
N PHE A 23 4.98 1.29 -10.08
CA PHE A 23 6.38 1.70 -10.10
C PHE A 23 6.73 2.05 -11.54
N ASN A 24 7.01 3.32 -11.82
CA ASN A 24 7.33 3.81 -13.17
C ASN A 24 6.36 3.31 -14.27
N GLY A 25 5.05 3.32 -13.98
CA GLY A 25 4.00 2.87 -14.90
C GLY A 25 3.70 1.36 -14.89
N CYS A 26 4.49 0.54 -14.20
CA CYS A 26 4.20 -0.88 -13.97
C CYS A 26 3.35 -1.05 -12.72
N PHE A 27 2.34 -1.93 -12.73
CA PHE A 27 1.50 -2.20 -11.57
C PHE A 27 1.90 -3.54 -10.94
N PHE A 28 1.97 -3.58 -9.62
CA PHE A 28 2.28 -4.80 -8.88
C PHE A 28 1.22 -5.07 -7.80
N PRO A 29 0.69 -6.31 -7.68
CA PRO A 29 1.03 -7.52 -8.45
C PRO A 29 0.69 -7.44 -9.94
N GLU A 30 -0.45 -6.82 -10.24
CA GLU A 30 -0.91 -6.47 -11.58
C GLU A 30 -1.91 -5.31 -11.47
N LYS A 31 -2.33 -4.75 -12.61
CA LYS A 31 -3.23 -3.59 -12.62
C LYS A 31 -4.62 -3.92 -12.06
N ASP A 32 -5.14 -5.09 -12.41
CA ASP A 32 -6.49 -5.54 -12.06
C ASP A 32 -6.53 -6.44 -10.81
N TRP A 33 -5.46 -6.45 -10.00
CA TRP A 33 -5.36 -7.28 -8.79
C TRP A 33 -6.49 -6.93 -7.81
N ASN A 34 -7.36 -7.90 -7.53
CA ASN A 34 -8.47 -7.76 -6.61
C ASN A 34 -8.10 -8.34 -5.24
N ASP A 35 -8.26 -7.56 -4.19
CA ASP A 35 -7.86 -7.91 -2.82
C ASP A 35 -8.80 -7.24 -1.80
N PHE A 36 -8.43 -7.25 -0.52
CA PHE A 36 -9.11 -6.61 0.60
C PHE A 36 -8.45 -5.25 0.92
N PRO A 37 -8.82 -4.15 0.20
CA PRO A 37 -8.13 -2.87 0.29
C PRO A 37 -8.07 -2.29 1.71
N ILE A 38 -9.11 -2.48 2.53
CA ILE A 38 -9.12 -2.01 3.92
C ILE A 38 -8.04 -2.69 4.75
N ILE A 39 -7.92 -4.01 4.61
CA ILE A 39 -6.96 -4.82 5.37
C ILE A 39 -5.54 -4.52 4.90
N LEU A 40 -5.31 -4.46 3.58
CA LEU A 40 -3.99 -4.16 3.04
C LEU A 40 -3.49 -2.78 3.45
N LEU A 41 -4.33 -1.75 3.34
CA LEU A 41 -3.96 -0.40 3.76
C LEU A 41 -3.67 -0.37 5.27
N GLU A 42 -4.41 -1.11 6.10
CA GLU A 42 -4.13 -1.17 7.53
C GLU A 42 -2.75 -1.78 7.81
N TRP A 43 -2.41 -2.91 7.18
CA TRP A 43 -1.09 -3.53 7.29
C TRP A 43 0.04 -2.60 6.83
N TRP A 44 -0.14 -2.00 5.65
CA TRP A 44 0.85 -1.13 5.02
C TRP A 44 1.05 0.17 5.79
N SER A 45 0.08 0.61 6.59
CA SER A 45 0.18 1.86 7.36
C SER A 45 1.39 1.85 8.32
N SER A 46 1.63 0.73 8.99
CA SER A 46 2.72 0.58 9.96
C SER A 46 4.10 0.59 9.28
N GLU A 47 4.17 -0.03 8.11
CA GLU A 47 5.35 -0.12 7.26
C GLU A 47 5.69 1.25 6.64
N ILE A 48 4.68 1.97 6.14
CA ILE A 48 4.86 3.34 5.63
C ILE A 48 5.32 4.29 6.73
N LYS A 49 4.70 4.24 7.92
CA LYS A 49 5.12 5.06 9.05
C LYS A 49 6.56 4.80 9.44
N SER A 50 6.93 3.53 9.55
CA SER A 50 8.30 3.13 9.90
C SER A 50 9.29 3.63 8.85
N PHE A 51 8.98 3.44 7.57
CA PHE A 51 9.82 3.90 6.46
C PHE A 51 10.02 5.42 6.46
N ILE A 52 8.94 6.20 6.59
CA ILE A 52 9.01 7.67 6.65
C ILE A 52 9.85 8.13 7.84
N ASN A 53 9.73 7.45 8.98
CA ASN A 53 10.51 7.70 10.19
C ASN A 53 11.97 7.19 10.12
N GLY A 54 12.42 6.70 8.97
CA GLY A 54 13.82 6.34 8.73
C GLY A 54 14.18 4.89 8.98
N ALA A 55 13.20 3.99 9.11
CA ALA A 55 13.48 2.56 9.06
C ALA A 55 14.19 2.20 7.74
N LYS A 56 15.19 1.32 7.84
CA LYS A 56 15.97 0.88 6.67
C LYS A 56 15.20 -0.09 5.80
N GLU A 57 14.20 -0.76 6.36
CA GLU A 57 13.40 -1.76 5.67
C GLU A 57 11.92 -1.48 5.88
N ALA A 58 11.12 -1.76 4.86
CA ALA A 58 9.67 -1.81 4.93
C ALA A 58 9.14 -2.87 3.96
N GLN A 59 8.06 -3.55 4.33
CA GLN A 59 7.51 -4.66 3.56
C GLN A 59 5.99 -4.54 3.39
N PHE A 60 5.56 -4.45 2.14
CA PHE A 60 4.14 -4.39 1.77
C PHE A 60 3.69 -5.76 1.28
N GLN A 61 2.95 -6.49 2.11
CA GLN A 61 2.40 -7.81 1.77
C GLN A 61 1.01 -7.68 1.15
N PHE A 62 0.69 -8.54 0.19
CA PHE A 62 -0.66 -8.71 -0.35
C PHE A 62 -1.31 -9.98 0.25
N MET A 63 -2.63 -10.10 0.18
CA MET A 63 -3.31 -11.27 0.76
C MET A 63 -2.98 -12.54 -0.01
N ASP A 64 -3.12 -13.66 0.71
CA ASP A 64 -2.92 -15.05 0.25
C ASP A 64 -1.55 -15.37 -0.35
N GLY A 65 -0.64 -14.39 -0.38
CA GLY A 65 0.62 -14.52 -1.07
C GLY A 65 0.43 -14.88 -2.56
N PRO A 66 1.51 -14.97 -3.32
CA PRO A 66 2.88 -14.94 -2.85
C PRO A 66 3.54 -13.56 -3.06
N PHE A 67 2.74 -12.50 -3.18
CA PHE A 67 3.21 -11.18 -3.58
C PHE A 67 3.61 -10.31 -2.40
N LYS A 68 4.78 -9.67 -2.52
CA LYS A 68 5.22 -8.63 -1.58
C LYS A 68 6.13 -7.62 -2.26
N VAL A 69 6.22 -6.43 -1.69
CA VAL A 69 7.18 -5.41 -2.07
C VAL A 69 8.08 -5.10 -0.87
N ASN A 70 9.39 -5.19 -1.04
CA ASN A 70 10.37 -4.81 -0.02
C ASN A 70 11.06 -3.51 -0.43
N PHE A 71 11.18 -2.59 0.53
CA PHE A 71 12.03 -1.42 0.45
C PHE A 71 13.27 -1.69 1.31
N VAL A 72 14.46 -1.38 0.77
CA VAL A 72 15.73 -1.46 1.51
C VAL A 72 16.53 -0.19 1.23
N SER A 73 16.67 0.66 2.24
CA SER A 73 17.44 1.90 2.20
C SER A 73 18.90 1.65 2.58
N ASP A 74 19.81 2.16 1.77
CA ASP A 74 21.24 2.09 2.03
C ASP A 74 21.74 3.31 2.83
N ALA A 75 23.05 3.33 3.12
CA ALA A 75 23.68 4.41 3.87
C ALA A 75 23.93 5.68 3.04
N VAL A 76 23.72 5.64 1.72
CA VAL A 76 23.98 6.77 0.80
C VAL A 76 22.68 7.43 0.32
N GLY A 77 21.55 7.13 0.97
CA GLY A 77 20.27 7.76 0.70
C GLY A 77 19.56 7.23 -0.54
N LYS A 78 19.81 5.96 -0.91
CA LYS A 78 19.05 5.26 -1.95
C LYS A 78 18.22 4.15 -1.35
N THR A 79 17.01 3.98 -1.87
CA THR A 79 16.13 2.87 -1.51
C THR A 79 15.93 1.97 -2.71
N THR A 80 16.28 0.70 -2.54
CA THR A 80 15.96 -0.36 -3.50
C THR A 80 14.59 -0.91 -3.19
N VAL A 81 13.71 -0.89 -4.18
CA VAL A 81 12.37 -1.46 -4.13
C VAL A 81 12.36 -2.75 -4.93
N THR A 82 12.05 -3.87 -4.29
CA THR A 82 12.00 -5.18 -4.96
C THR A 82 10.61 -5.79 -4.81
N CYS A 83 9.98 -6.10 -5.94
CA CYS A 83 8.72 -6.83 -5.99
C CYS A 83 9.00 -8.32 -6.11
N TYR A 84 8.31 -9.15 -5.31
CA TYR A 84 8.51 -10.59 -5.26
C TYR A 84 7.24 -11.35 -5.61
N ASN A 85 7.37 -12.37 -6.45
CA ASN A 85 6.40 -13.46 -6.54
C ASN A 85 7.04 -14.68 -5.86
N LYS A 86 6.48 -15.10 -4.72
CA LYS A 86 7.07 -16.08 -3.80
C LYS A 86 8.41 -15.55 -3.29
N SER A 87 9.45 -16.36 -3.42
CA SER A 87 10.82 -15.98 -3.06
C SER A 87 11.58 -15.39 -4.25
N SER A 88 10.97 -15.29 -5.43
CA SER A 88 11.63 -14.83 -6.65
C SER A 88 11.40 -13.33 -6.87
N PRO A 89 12.45 -12.50 -6.98
CA PRO A 89 12.30 -11.12 -7.38
C PRO A 89 11.86 -11.05 -8.84
N VAL A 90 10.81 -10.26 -9.12
CA VAL A 90 10.26 -10.10 -10.47
C VAL A 90 10.49 -8.70 -11.03
N HIS A 91 10.53 -7.68 -10.17
CA HIS A 91 10.86 -6.31 -10.53
C HIS A 91 11.76 -5.67 -9.46
N GLN A 92 12.66 -4.80 -9.90
CA GLN A 92 13.52 -4.03 -9.00
C GLN A 92 13.70 -2.61 -9.52
N TYR A 93 13.63 -1.65 -8.61
CA TYR A 93 13.75 -0.23 -8.87
C TYR A 93 14.64 0.41 -7.81
N THR A 94 15.30 1.52 -8.15
CA THR A 94 16.08 2.30 -7.19
C THR A 94 15.61 3.74 -7.21
N TYR A 95 15.37 4.29 -6.03
CA TYR A 95 14.91 5.65 -5.83
C TYR A 95 15.86 6.39 -4.89
N ASP A 96 15.84 7.73 -4.97
CA ASP A 96 16.29 8.55 -3.87
C ASP A 96 15.36 8.34 -2.66
N THR A 97 15.92 8.12 -1.47
CA THR A 97 15.14 7.74 -0.28
C THR A 97 14.17 8.83 0.13
N GLU A 98 14.58 10.09 0.12
CA GLU A 98 13.71 11.19 0.58
C GLU A 98 12.59 11.44 -0.43
N ASN A 99 12.89 11.41 -1.74
CA ASN A 99 11.86 11.49 -2.77
C ASN A 99 10.86 10.31 -2.65
N LEU A 100 11.34 9.09 -2.39
CA LEU A 100 10.45 7.94 -2.24
C LEU A 100 9.55 8.08 -1.00
N LYS A 101 10.07 8.58 0.13
CA LYS A 101 9.26 8.86 1.33
C LYS A 101 8.15 9.86 1.06
N GLU A 102 8.44 10.97 0.37
CA GLU A 102 7.45 12.00 0.02
C GLU A 102 6.32 11.42 -0.85
N ILE A 103 6.72 10.73 -1.93
CA ILE A 103 5.82 10.03 -2.87
C ILE A 103 4.94 9.01 -2.13
N CYS A 104 5.56 8.14 -1.31
CA CYS A 104 4.84 7.12 -0.56
C CYS A 104 3.88 7.72 0.46
N SER A 105 4.28 8.74 1.21
CA SER A 105 3.42 9.41 2.18
C SER A 105 2.19 10.02 1.51
N ALA A 106 2.41 10.85 0.48
CA ALA A 106 1.34 11.59 -0.19
C ALA A 106 0.28 10.65 -0.77
N SER A 107 0.71 9.64 -1.54
CA SER A 107 -0.22 8.69 -2.16
C SER A 107 -0.87 7.71 -1.22
N PHE A 108 -0.16 7.24 -0.20
CA PHE A 108 -0.75 6.34 0.77
C PHE A 108 -1.88 7.04 1.52
N LEU A 109 -1.66 8.30 1.90
CA LEU A 109 -2.66 9.14 2.54
C LEU A 109 -3.84 9.43 1.61
N GLU A 110 -3.59 9.77 0.35
CA GLU A 110 -4.63 10.00 -0.65
C GLU A 110 -5.49 8.74 -0.89
N ALA A 111 -4.84 7.61 -1.13
CA ALA A 111 -5.48 6.31 -1.34
C ALA A 111 -6.35 5.92 -0.13
N THR A 112 -5.80 6.06 1.08
CA THR A 112 -6.52 5.72 2.31
C THR A 112 -7.72 6.64 2.56
N LYS A 113 -7.56 7.96 2.38
CA LYS A 113 -8.68 8.91 2.53
C LYS A 113 -9.79 8.63 1.52
N THR A 114 -9.41 8.35 0.27
CA THR A 114 -10.36 8.02 -0.80
C THR A 114 -11.20 6.79 -0.45
N VAL A 115 -10.57 5.75 0.09
CA VAL A 115 -11.26 4.54 0.56
C VAL A 115 -12.18 4.82 1.74
N LEU A 116 -11.70 5.54 2.77
CA LEU A 116 -12.51 5.87 3.95
C LEU A 116 -13.73 6.74 3.58
N ASP A 117 -13.56 7.71 2.68
CA ASP A 117 -14.65 8.53 2.17
C ASP A 117 -15.68 7.70 1.38
N LEU A 118 -15.22 6.73 0.59
CA LEU A 118 -16.11 5.78 -0.11
C LEU A 118 -16.92 4.95 0.89
N CYS A 119 -16.25 4.35 1.89
CA CYS A 119 -16.93 3.59 2.95
C CYS A 119 -18.00 4.43 3.64
N ARG A 120 -17.67 5.67 4.02
CA ARG A 120 -18.61 6.61 4.65
C ARG A 120 -19.79 6.92 3.74
N LYS A 121 -19.55 7.20 2.45
CA LYS A 121 -20.61 7.50 1.47
C LYS A 121 -21.57 6.33 1.25
N ASN A 122 -21.06 5.10 1.26
CA ASN A 122 -21.85 3.89 1.10
C ASN A 122 -22.47 3.36 2.40
N GLY A 123 -22.23 4.02 3.54
CA GLY A 123 -22.68 3.56 4.85
C GLY A 123 -22.03 2.24 5.29
N TRP A 124 -20.88 1.88 4.71
CA TRP A 124 -20.11 0.70 5.11
C TRP A 124 -19.35 1.02 6.38
N ASN A 125 -19.59 0.24 7.42
CA ASN A 125 -18.96 0.40 8.73
C ASN A 125 -18.62 -0.98 9.29
N ASP A 126 -17.37 -1.17 9.68
CA ASP A 126 -16.88 -2.32 10.43
C ASP A 126 -15.61 -1.95 11.22
N ASP A 127 -15.17 -2.86 12.10
CA ASP A 127 -13.99 -2.66 12.94
C ASP A 127 -12.70 -2.43 12.13
N ASP A 128 -12.59 -2.96 10.90
CA ASP A 128 -11.39 -2.83 10.09
C ASP A 128 -11.28 -1.44 9.46
N ILE A 129 -12.41 -0.84 9.08
CA ILE A 129 -12.48 0.56 8.63
C ILE A 129 -12.05 1.50 9.78
N GLU A 130 -12.50 1.25 11.01
CA GLU A 130 -12.12 2.07 12.18
C GLU A 130 -10.64 1.93 12.53
N LYS A 131 -10.09 0.70 12.45
CA LYS A 131 -8.65 0.45 12.60
C LYS A 131 -7.85 1.19 11.54
N LEU A 132 -8.23 1.09 10.27
CA LEU A 132 -7.58 1.80 9.18
C LEU A 132 -7.60 3.32 9.42
N ALA A 133 -8.75 3.90 9.76
CA ALA A 133 -8.88 5.33 10.05
C ALA A 133 -7.98 5.79 11.22
N SER A 134 -7.81 4.94 12.23
CA SER A 134 -6.91 5.23 13.35
C SER A 134 -5.44 5.02 12.98
N SER A 135 -5.14 4.05 12.11
CA SER A 135 -3.79 3.71 11.67
C SER A 135 -3.11 4.83 10.87
N ILE A 136 -3.88 5.73 10.26
CA ILE A 136 -3.32 6.88 9.52
C ILE A 136 -3.19 8.17 10.34
N LYS A 137 -3.55 8.15 11.63
CA LYS A 137 -3.28 9.30 12.51
C LYS A 137 -1.76 9.44 12.67
N GLY A 138 -1.23 10.62 12.35
CA GLY A 138 0.20 10.93 12.45
C GLY A 138 1.03 10.51 11.23
N LEU A 139 0.39 10.20 10.10
CA LEU A 139 1.01 10.17 8.78
C LEU A 139 1.02 11.57 8.15
#